data_AF-C9LSD0-F1
#
_entry.id   AF-C9LSD0-F1
#
_cell.length_a   1.000
_cell.length_b   1.000
_cell.length_c   1.000
_cell.angle_alpha   90.00
_cell.angle_beta   90.00
_cell.angle_gamma   90.00
#
_symmetry.space_group_name_H-M   'P 1'
#
loop_
_entity.id
_entity.type
_entity.pdbx_description
1 polymer ?
#
loop_
_entity_poly.entity_id
_entity_poly.type
_entity_poly.pdbx_seq_one_letter_code
_entity_poly.pdbx_strand_id
1 'polypeptide(L)'
;MKIDALSSQRSALQTLERDVAVQEPVRSDADFGTELADQHAAFSDRQLQEILKKIDEQGARLTNTPTYDELKAYRDLVKDFVDEAVGRMYQLHVQAGWDRMGRQKVYTTVRKIDRKLEELAEKIRTGQTDALDIVASHDAIRGMLVDLYM
;
A
#
# COMPACT_ATOMS: atom_id res chain seq x y z
N MET A 1 48.97 -50.72 48.99
CA MET A 1 47.62 -50.22 49.36
C MET A 1 47.79 -48.70 49.55
N LYS A 2 47.11 -47.75 48.86
CA LYS A 2 45.65 -47.52 48.71
C LYS A 2 44.97 -47.43 50.10
N ILE A 3 44.24 -46.41 50.56
CA ILE A 3 43.80 -45.06 50.09
C ILE A 3 43.39 -44.22 51.36
N ASP A 4 42.91 -42.97 51.41
CA ASP A 4 42.47 -41.96 50.39
C ASP A 4 42.54 -40.49 50.88
N ALA A 5 42.18 -39.55 49.98
CA ALA A 5 41.47 -38.26 50.12
C ALA A 5 41.78 -37.25 51.26
N LEU A 6 42.23 -36.06 50.84
CA LEU A 6 42.06 -34.77 51.53
C LEU A 6 40.64 -34.20 51.28
N SER A 7 40.03 -33.56 52.28
CA SER A 7 39.31 -32.26 52.12
C SER A 7 38.55 -31.83 53.39
N SER A 8 38.91 -30.66 53.94
CA SER A 8 37.98 -29.65 54.49
C SER A 8 38.74 -28.57 55.26
N GLN A 9 39.04 -27.44 54.61
CA GLN A 9 39.32 -26.21 55.33
C GLN A 9 38.96 -24.96 54.51
N ARG A 10 38.16 -24.09 55.13
CA ARG A 10 37.99 -22.66 54.84
C ARG A 10 37.34 -22.25 53.51
N SER A 11 36.02 -22.34 53.49
CA SER A 11 35.18 -21.44 52.68
C SER A 11 35.10 -20.07 53.39
N ALA A 12 35.85 -19.07 52.93
CA ALA A 12 35.82 -17.72 53.48
C ALA A 12 35.70 -16.66 52.37
N LEU A 13 34.57 -15.94 52.38
CA LEU A 13 34.37 -14.57 51.88
C LEU A 13 35.08 -14.15 50.57
N GLN A 14 34.45 -14.49 49.45
CA GLN A 14 34.46 -13.81 48.14
C GLN A 14 33.27 -14.43 47.36
N THR A 15 32.42 -13.72 46.61
CA THR A 15 32.56 -12.39 45.98
C THR A 15 31.22 -11.64 46.07
N LEU A 16 31.25 -10.33 46.28
CA LEU A 16 30.07 -9.47 46.41
C LEU A 16 30.01 -8.45 45.25
N GLU A 17 30.12 -8.96 44.03
CA GLU A 17 29.96 -8.19 42.79
C GLU A 17 28.91 -8.90 41.94
N ARG A 18 27.68 -8.40 42.00
CA ARG A 18 26.67 -8.72 40.98
C ARG A 18 26.92 -7.78 39.82
N ASP A 19 27.48 -8.31 38.74
CA ASP A 19 27.55 -7.62 37.46
C ASP A 19 26.18 -7.05 37.10
N VAL A 20 26.10 -5.73 36.98
CA VAL A 20 24.99 -5.08 36.28
C VAL A 20 25.25 -5.31 34.80
N ALA A 21 24.81 -6.46 34.30
CA ALA A 21 24.83 -6.78 32.90
C ALA A 21 23.93 -5.78 32.15
N VAL A 22 24.54 -4.72 31.61
CA VAL A 22 23.92 -3.82 30.65
C VAL A 22 23.64 -4.66 29.40
N GLN A 23 22.38 -5.10 29.26
CA GLN A 23 21.92 -5.69 28.02
C GLN A 23 21.86 -4.59 26.97
N GLU A 24 22.88 -4.49 26.12
CA GLU A 24 22.76 -3.75 24.88
C GLU A 24 21.61 -4.38 24.07
N PRO A 25 20.65 -3.59 23.55
CA PRO A 25 19.56 -4.12 22.77
C PRO A 25 20.09 -4.63 21.43
N VAL A 26 20.25 -5.95 21.31
CA VAL A 26 20.60 -6.63 20.07
C VAL A 26 19.41 -6.52 19.10
N ARG A 27 19.33 -5.38 18.40
CA ARG A 27 18.47 -5.23 17.22
C ARG A 27 19.02 -6.13 16.12
N SER A 28 18.30 -7.22 15.83
CA SER A 28 18.65 -8.11 14.72
C SER A 28 18.35 -7.45 13.37
N ASP A 29 19.09 -7.79 12.30
CA ASP A 29 18.82 -7.26 10.95
C ASP A 29 17.38 -7.52 10.46
N ALA A 30 16.71 -8.56 10.98
CA ALA A 30 15.31 -8.86 10.70
C ALA A 30 14.34 -7.76 11.22
N ASP A 31 14.71 -7.06 12.29
CA ASP A 31 13.96 -5.93 12.88
C ASP A 31 13.98 -4.74 11.91
N PHE A 32 15.16 -4.40 11.39
CA PHE A 32 15.34 -3.33 10.40
C PHE A 32 14.69 -3.63 9.05
N GLY A 33 14.81 -4.88 8.57
CA GLY A 33 14.17 -5.31 7.32
C GLY A 33 12.63 -5.25 7.39
N THR A 34 12.06 -5.54 8.56
CA THR A 34 10.61 -5.46 8.79
C THR A 34 10.15 -4.00 8.85
N GLU A 35 10.81 -3.16 9.67
CA GLU A 35 10.51 -1.72 9.76
C GLU A 35 10.60 -1.02 8.39
N LEU A 36 11.62 -1.34 7.57
CA LEU A 36 11.71 -0.79 6.21
C LEU A 36 10.52 -1.19 5.31
N ALA A 37 10.06 -2.44 5.41
CA ALA A 37 8.92 -2.91 4.62
C ALA A 37 7.62 -2.22 5.05
N ASP A 38 7.41 -2.06 6.36
CA ASP A 38 6.24 -1.38 6.92
C ASP A 38 6.23 0.12 6.56
N GLN A 39 7.37 0.81 6.66
CA GLN A 39 7.52 2.20 6.23
C GLN A 39 7.26 2.37 4.72
N HIS A 40 7.71 1.44 3.88
CA HIS A 40 7.45 1.46 2.44
C HIS A 40 5.97 1.22 2.13
N ALA A 41 5.33 0.26 2.80
CA ALA A 41 3.89 0.00 2.64
C ALA A 41 3.04 1.21 3.06
N ALA A 42 3.37 1.86 4.18
CA ALA A 42 2.72 3.08 4.66
C ALA A 42 3.04 4.32 3.78
N PHE A 43 4.13 4.31 3.01
CA PHE A 43 4.43 5.36 2.03
C PHE A 43 3.60 5.21 0.75
N SER A 44 3.52 4.01 0.16
CA SER A 44 2.67 3.77 -1.01
C SER A 44 1.17 3.97 -0.71
N ASP A 45 0.69 3.61 0.49
CA ASP A 45 -0.70 3.89 0.87
C ASP A 45 -0.99 5.39 0.91
N ARG A 46 -0.08 6.20 1.47
CA ARG A 46 -0.18 7.67 1.43
C ARG A 46 -0.15 8.22 0.01
N GLN A 47 0.71 7.72 -0.87
CA GLN A 47 0.72 8.13 -2.29
C GLN A 47 -0.62 7.84 -2.98
N LEU A 48 -1.18 6.64 -2.77
CA LEU A 48 -2.50 6.28 -3.30
C LEU A 48 -3.59 7.21 -2.78
N GLN A 49 -3.63 7.50 -1.47
CA GLN A 49 -4.57 8.49 -0.90
C GLN A 49 -4.42 9.88 -1.53
N GLU A 50 -3.19 10.35 -1.77
CA GLU A 50 -2.95 11.64 -2.42
C GLU A 50 -3.42 11.67 -3.89
N ILE A 51 -3.21 10.59 -4.65
CA ILE A 51 -3.71 10.49 -6.03
C ILE A 51 -5.24 10.42 -6.03
N LEU A 52 -5.85 9.64 -5.13
CA LEU A 52 -7.31 9.53 -5.00
C LEU A 52 -7.95 10.89 -4.66
N LYS A 53 -7.33 11.67 -3.76
CA LYS A 53 -7.75 13.06 -3.48
C LYS A 53 -7.65 13.97 -4.72
N LYS A 54 -6.59 13.85 -5.51
CA LYS A 54 -6.45 14.61 -6.77
C LYS A 54 -7.53 14.19 -7.79
N ILE A 55 -7.90 12.90 -7.84
CA ILE A 55 -8.99 12.37 -8.68
C ILE A 55 -10.35 12.95 -8.23
N ASP A 56 -10.61 13.05 -6.92
CA ASP A 56 -11.82 13.66 -6.36
C ASP A 56 -11.92 15.16 -6.72
N GLU A 57 -10.84 15.91 -6.52
CA GLU A 57 -10.74 17.33 -6.92
C GLU A 57 -10.92 17.52 -8.44
N GLN A 58 -10.29 16.66 -9.24
CA GLN A 58 -10.37 16.67 -10.70
C GLN A 58 -11.76 16.29 -11.23
N GLY A 59 -12.45 15.33 -10.59
CA GLY A 59 -13.82 14.95 -10.90
C GLY A 59 -14.80 16.10 -10.66
N ALA A 60 -14.62 16.84 -9.55
CA ALA A 60 -15.37 18.05 -9.27
C ALA A 60 -15.12 19.15 -10.32
N ARG A 61 -13.88 19.35 -10.78
CA ARG A 61 -13.61 20.30 -11.89
C ARG A 61 -14.24 19.86 -13.20
N LEU A 62 -14.14 18.58 -13.55
CA LEU A 62 -14.75 18.03 -14.76
C LEU A 62 -16.27 18.18 -14.76
N THR A 63 -16.92 17.99 -13.60
CA THR A 63 -18.37 18.20 -13.40
C THR A 63 -18.78 19.65 -13.68
N ASN A 64 -17.99 20.62 -13.22
CA ASN A 64 -18.26 22.04 -13.42
C ASN A 64 -17.87 22.54 -14.82
N THR A 65 -16.86 21.94 -15.43
CA THR A 65 -16.25 22.36 -16.70
C THR A 65 -15.95 21.13 -17.57
N PRO A 66 -16.97 20.56 -18.24
CA PRO A 66 -16.85 19.31 -19.02
C PRO A 66 -16.14 19.53 -20.36
N THR A 67 -14.83 19.76 -20.28
CA THR A 67 -13.95 20.00 -21.43
C THR A 67 -13.03 18.80 -21.68
N TYR A 68 -12.47 18.73 -22.89
CA TYR A 68 -11.50 17.69 -23.23
C TYR A 68 -10.25 17.72 -22.34
N ASP A 69 -9.76 18.91 -21.98
CA ASP A 69 -8.55 19.07 -21.17
C ASP A 69 -8.75 18.60 -19.73
N GLU A 70 -9.89 18.93 -19.11
CA GLU A 70 -10.24 18.43 -17.77
C GLU A 70 -10.50 16.92 -17.78
N LEU A 71 -11.09 16.38 -18.86
CA LEU A 71 -11.27 14.93 -19.03
C LEU A 71 -9.93 14.20 -19.21
N LYS A 72 -9.00 14.81 -19.94
CA LYS A 72 -7.65 14.30 -20.12
C LYS A 72 -6.91 14.25 -18.79
N ALA A 73 -6.91 15.34 -18.03
CA ALA A 73 -6.30 15.39 -16.70
C ALA A 73 -6.92 14.37 -15.73
N TYR A 74 -8.25 14.16 -15.80
CA TYR A 74 -8.93 13.09 -15.07
C TYR A 74 -8.46 11.68 -15.47
N ARG A 75 -8.38 11.39 -16.77
CA ARG A 75 -7.86 10.10 -17.27
C ARG A 75 -6.42 9.85 -16.86
N ASP A 76 -5.56 10.86 -16.95
CA ASP A 76 -4.14 10.75 -16.63
C ASP A 76 -3.97 10.44 -15.12
N LEU A 77 -4.68 11.12 -14.22
CA LEU A 77 -4.67 10.80 -12.78
C LEU A 77 -5.23 9.41 -12.44
N VAL A 78 -6.32 8.99 -13.09
CA VAL A 78 -6.88 7.63 -12.89
C VAL A 78 -5.92 6.56 -13.38
N LYS A 79 -5.17 6.81 -14.46
CA LYS A 79 -4.12 5.91 -14.95
C LYS A 79 -2.98 5.81 -13.93
N ASP A 80 -2.46 6.94 -13.46
CA ASP A 80 -1.35 6.97 -12.48
C ASP A 80 -1.72 6.20 -11.19
N PHE A 81 -2.99 6.31 -10.76
CA PHE A 81 -3.50 5.51 -9.63
C PHE A 81 -3.47 4.01 -9.91
N VAL A 82 -3.97 3.57 -11.07
CA VAL A 82 -4.02 2.16 -11.45
C VAL A 82 -2.60 1.59 -11.55
N ASP A 83 -1.66 2.34 -12.12
CA ASP A 83 -0.26 1.94 -12.24
C ASP A 83 0.41 1.74 -10.86
N GLU A 84 0.25 2.67 -9.91
CA GLU A 84 0.77 2.53 -8.53
C GLU A 84 0.07 1.39 -7.76
N ALA A 85 -1.26 1.29 -7.84
CA ALA A 85 -2.02 0.26 -7.13
C ALA A 85 -1.66 -1.15 -7.60
N VAL A 86 -1.54 -1.35 -8.91
CA VAL A 86 -1.10 -2.63 -9.50
C VAL A 86 0.38 -2.89 -9.19
N GLY A 87 1.24 -1.86 -9.22
CA GLY A 87 2.65 -1.95 -8.83
C GLY A 87 2.83 -2.45 -7.39
N ARG A 88 2.09 -1.86 -6.43
CA ARG A 88 2.06 -2.28 -5.02
C ARG A 88 1.65 -3.74 -4.85
N MET A 89 0.64 -4.22 -5.59
CA MET A 89 0.26 -5.64 -5.57
C MET A 89 1.42 -6.55 -5.98
N TYR A 90 2.06 -6.26 -7.12
CA TYR A 90 3.18 -7.08 -7.60
C TYR A 90 4.32 -7.14 -6.58
N GLN A 91 4.62 -6.04 -5.89
CA GLN A 91 5.64 -5.99 -4.82
C GLN A 91 5.24 -6.86 -3.61
N LEU A 92 4.03 -6.69 -3.07
CA LEU A 92 3.54 -7.47 -1.92
C LEU A 92 3.44 -8.97 -2.24
N HIS A 93 3.12 -9.33 -3.48
CA HIS A 93 2.97 -10.72 -3.89
C HIS A 93 4.26 -11.53 -3.99
N VAL A 94 5.44 -10.90 -3.95
CA VAL A 94 6.73 -11.60 -3.82
C VAL A 94 6.81 -12.40 -2.51
N GLN A 95 6.05 -12.01 -1.48
CA GLN A 95 6.06 -12.66 -0.16
C GLN A 95 4.93 -13.67 0.09
N ALA A 96 3.77 -13.52 -0.58
CA ALA A 96 2.54 -14.25 -0.21
C ALA A 96 1.87 -15.08 -1.33
N GLY A 97 2.31 -14.97 -2.59
CA GLY A 97 1.80 -15.78 -3.71
C GLY A 97 0.46 -15.31 -4.29
N TRP A 98 0.49 -14.71 -5.48
CA TRP A 98 -0.73 -14.25 -6.16
C TRP A 98 -1.42 -15.37 -6.93
N ASP A 99 -2.57 -15.84 -6.44
CA ASP A 99 -3.38 -16.80 -7.20
C ASP A 99 -3.90 -16.21 -8.53
N ARG A 100 -4.10 -17.09 -9.51
CA ARG A 100 -4.68 -16.78 -10.83
C ARG A 100 -6.01 -16.05 -10.71
N MET A 101 -6.84 -16.36 -9.70
CA MET A 101 -8.12 -15.69 -9.45
C MET A 101 -7.95 -14.20 -9.11
N GLY A 102 -6.94 -13.85 -8.30
CA GLY A 102 -6.67 -12.47 -7.89
C GLY A 102 -6.28 -11.58 -9.08
N ARG A 103 -5.35 -12.07 -9.91
CA ARG A 103 -4.97 -11.42 -11.17
C ARG A 103 -6.17 -11.19 -12.09
N GLN A 104 -7.01 -12.21 -12.25
CA GLN A 104 -8.21 -12.10 -13.09
C GLN A 104 -9.20 -11.05 -12.57
N LYS A 105 -9.40 -10.94 -11.23
CA LYS A 105 -10.24 -9.88 -10.63
C LYS A 105 -9.69 -8.50 -10.99
N VAL A 106 -8.40 -8.27 -10.77
CA VAL A 106 -7.72 -6.99 -11.04
C VAL A 106 -7.82 -6.57 -12.51
N TYR A 107 -7.47 -7.46 -13.46
CA TYR A 107 -7.64 -7.16 -14.88
C TYR A 107 -9.09 -6.87 -15.28
N THR A 108 -10.06 -7.50 -14.60
CA THR A 108 -11.49 -7.24 -14.83
C THR A 108 -11.91 -5.88 -14.29
N THR A 109 -11.40 -5.47 -13.12
CA THR A 109 -11.65 -4.13 -12.55
C THR A 109 -11.05 -3.02 -13.41
N VAL A 110 -9.78 -3.14 -13.82
CA VAL A 110 -9.11 -2.17 -14.70
C VAL A 110 -9.88 -1.98 -16.01
N ARG A 111 -10.28 -3.08 -16.68
CA ARG A 111 -11.11 -3.00 -17.90
C ARG A 111 -12.48 -2.33 -17.69
N LYS A 112 -13.08 -2.42 -16.49
CA LYS A 112 -14.32 -1.71 -16.18
C LYS A 112 -14.09 -0.21 -15.99
N ILE A 113 -12.97 0.17 -15.36
CA ILE A 113 -12.54 1.57 -15.21
C ILE A 113 -12.30 2.18 -16.60
N ASP A 114 -11.49 1.54 -17.45
CA ASP A 114 -11.22 2.00 -18.82
C ASP A 114 -12.51 2.25 -19.61
N ARG A 115 -13.42 1.27 -19.60
CA ARG A 115 -14.72 1.36 -20.28
C ARG A 115 -15.58 2.51 -19.73
N LYS A 116 -15.57 2.79 -18.42
CA LYS A 116 -16.30 3.94 -17.84
C LYS A 116 -15.69 5.27 -18.26
N LEU A 117 -14.37 5.35 -18.34
CA LEU A 117 -13.66 6.52 -18.88
C LEU A 117 -13.90 6.69 -20.40
N GLU A 118 -14.19 5.63 -21.16
CA GLU A 118 -14.59 5.69 -22.57
C GLU A 118 -16.04 6.17 -22.72
N GLU A 119 -16.97 5.59 -21.96
CA GLU A 119 -18.38 5.99 -21.93
C GLU A 119 -18.53 7.47 -21.54
N LEU A 120 -17.79 7.94 -20.53
CA LEU A 120 -17.75 9.35 -20.13
C LEU A 120 -17.14 10.25 -21.22
N ALA A 121 -16.05 9.82 -21.86
CA ALA A 121 -15.43 10.57 -22.95
C ALA A 121 -16.39 10.75 -24.14
N GLU A 122 -17.14 9.71 -24.49
CA GLU A 122 -18.10 9.75 -25.59
C GLU A 122 -19.31 10.67 -25.27
N LYS A 123 -19.83 10.64 -24.04
CA LYS A 123 -20.89 11.57 -23.62
C LYS A 123 -20.44 13.04 -23.66
N ILE A 124 -19.22 13.34 -23.21
CA ILE A 124 -18.63 14.68 -23.29
C ILE A 124 -18.44 15.09 -24.75
N ARG A 125 -17.85 14.23 -25.58
CA ARG A 125 -17.60 14.47 -27.01
C ARG A 125 -18.89 14.73 -27.81
N THR A 126 -20.00 14.08 -27.44
CA THR A 126 -21.31 14.24 -28.09
C THR A 126 -22.15 15.38 -27.50
N GLY A 127 -21.70 16.02 -26.41
CA GLY A 127 -22.46 17.06 -25.72
C GLY A 127 -23.73 16.53 -25.02
N GLN A 128 -23.82 15.22 -24.78
CA GLN A 128 -24.98 14.56 -24.14
C GLN A 128 -24.81 14.38 -22.62
N THR A 129 -23.66 14.78 -22.06
CA THR A 129 -23.40 14.68 -20.63
C THR A 129 -24.01 15.86 -19.87
N ASP A 130 -24.68 15.58 -18.76
CA ASP A 130 -24.99 16.57 -17.72
C ASP A 130 -24.07 16.40 -16.49
N ALA A 131 -24.18 17.31 -15.52
CA ALA A 131 -23.37 17.27 -14.31
C ALA A 131 -23.63 16.02 -13.44
N LEU A 132 -24.86 15.50 -13.43
CA LEU A 132 -25.23 14.33 -12.64
C LEU A 132 -24.61 13.05 -13.23
N ASP A 133 -24.59 12.94 -14.55
CA ASP A 133 -23.91 11.89 -15.31
C ASP A 133 -22.40 11.84 -15.01
N ILE A 134 -21.74 13.00 -14.90
CA ILE A 134 -20.31 13.06 -14.58
C ILE A 134 -20.08 12.61 -13.13
N VAL A 135 -20.87 13.10 -12.17
CA VAL A 135 -20.78 12.69 -10.76
C VAL A 135 -21.02 11.19 -10.60
N ALA A 136 -22.06 10.64 -11.20
CA ALA A 136 -22.34 9.20 -11.14
C ALA A 136 -21.23 8.36 -11.80
N SER A 137 -20.63 8.84 -12.89
CA SER A 137 -19.48 8.19 -13.54
C SER A 137 -18.22 8.25 -12.66
N HIS A 138 -17.98 9.40 -12.02
CA HIS A 138 -16.89 9.64 -11.08
C HIS A 138 -17.00 8.73 -9.85
N ASP A 139 -18.15 8.68 -9.19
CA ASP A 139 -18.40 7.82 -8.03
C ASP A 139 -18.19 6.33 -8.36
N ALA A 140 -18.66 5.89 -9.54
CA ALA A 140 -18.46 4.52 -10.01
C ALA A 140 -16.98 4.20 -10.26
N ILE A 141 -16.23 5.13 -10.87
CA ILE A 141 -14.77 4.98 -11.09
C ILE A 141 -14.05 4.97 -9.74
N ARG A 142 -14.36 5.91 -8.85
CA ARG A 142 -13.80 6.03 -7.50
C ARG A 142 -14.00 4.75 -6.68
N GLY A 143 -15.21 4.18 -6.71
CA GLY A 143 -15.50 2.90 -6.07
C GLY A 143 -14.64 1.76 -6.62
N MET A 144 -14.49 1.66 -7.95
CA MET A 144 -13.63 0.66 -8.59
C MET A 144 -12.13 0.85 -8.30
N LEU A 145 -11.68 2.09 -8.06
CA LEU A 145 -10.31 2.39 -7.64
C LEU A 145 -10.08 1.98 -6.18
N VAL A 146 -11.05 2.22 -5.29
CA VAL A 146 -10.98 1.74 -3.89
C VAL A 146 -10.98 0.21 -3.83
N ASP A 147 -11.85 -0.46 -4.59
CA ASP A 147 -11.88 -1.92 -4.78
C ASP A 147 -10.57 -2.51 -5.35
N LEU A 148 -9.68 -1.66 -5.88
CA LEU A 148 -8.40 -2.07 -6.43
C LEU A 148 -7.32 -2.18 -5.34
N TYR A 149 -7.17 -1.19 -4.44
CA TYR A 149 -6.04 -1.15 -3.49
C TYR A 149 -6.34 -1.71 -2.08
N MET A 150 -7.61 -1.98 -1.77
CA MET A 150 -8.09 -2.66 -0.56
C MET A 150 -7.95 -4.19 -0.60
#